data_AF-A0A0Q9Y850-F1
#
_entry.id   AF-A0A0Q9Y850-F1
#
_cell.length_a   1.000
_cell.length_b   1.000
_cell.length_c   1.000
_cell.angle_alpha   90.00
_cell.angle_beta   90.00
_cell.angle_gamma   90.00
#
_symmetry.space_group_name_H-M   'P 1'
#
loop_
_entity.id
_entity.type
_entity.pdbx_description
1 polymer ?
#
loop_
_entity_poly.entity_id
_entity_poly.type
_entity_poly.pdbx_seq_one_letter_code
_entity_poly.pdbx_strand_id
1 'polypeptide(L)'
;MIPWRLQFSGIRDYGVEEMNLENEHDHVIITGPNGTGKSTISFCMGAVLRSSKVDIDGLKSQNLPVDQTWHAQIRFLFKNVGYSRIDAPLYIEFRLYCEQLPKQPIKLRYEIHDGDEIDQLELRQTYRSGDVNKNNYSAYKRELQFKYKIHPDLYYLICGISKRSINLLRWCQRSGSGYLVKCMESKKFRKTGKQVWKL
;
A
#
# COMPACT_ATOMS: atom_id res chain seq x y z
N MET A 1 -11.46 -8.40 -6.63
CA MET A 1 -10.23 -7.57 -6.67
C MET A 1 -9.14 -8.15 -5.79
N ILE A 2 -7.92 -8.20 -6.32
CA ILE A 2 -6.75 -8.82 -5.68
C ILE A 2 -5.57 -7.84 -5.75
N PRO A 3 -4.80 -7.62 -4.68
CA PRO A 3 -3.57 -6.84 -4.72
C PRO A 3 -2.60 -7.38 -5.77
N TRP A 4 -2.07 -6.50 -6.60
CA TRP A 4 -1.21 -6.88 -7.72
C TRP A 4 0.21 -6.32 -7.57
N ARG A 5 0.32 -5.05 -7.15
CA ARG A 5 1.63 -4.39 -6.98
C ARG A 5 1.55 -3.29 -5.93
N LEU A 6 2.54 -3.22 -5.06
CA LEU A 6 2.74 -2.11 -4.14
C LEU A 6 4.05 -1.39 -4.50
N GLN A 7 3.99 -0.09 -4.72
CA GLN A 7 5.16 0.75 -4.90
C GLN A 7 5.15 1.86 -3.86
N PHE A 8 6.31 2.21 -3.32
CA PHE A 8 6.41 3.37 -2.44
C PHE A 8 7.78 4.04 -2.53
N SER A 9 7.81 5.32 -2.18
CA SER A 9 9.01 6.14 -2.15
C SER A 9 8.88 7.23 -1.09
N GLY A 10 10.03 7.66 -0.55
CA GLY A 10 10.07 8.69 0.49
C GLY A 10 9.46 8.24 1.83
N ILE A 11 9.35 6.93 2.06
CA ILE A 11 8.85 6.35 3.31
C ILE A 11 10.05 5.92 4.16
N ARG A 12 10.17 6.44 5.38
CA ARG A 12 11.33 6.24 6.25
C ARG A 12 12.63 6.45 5.47
N ASP A 13 13.62 5.60 5.68
CA ASP A 13 14.91 5.64 4.98
C ASP A 13 14.92 4.74 3.72
N TYR A 14 13.75 4.31 3.23
CA TYR A 14 13.66 3.52 2.00
C TYR A 14 13.87 4.40 0.77
N GLY A 15 14.50 3.80 -0.24
CA GLY A 15 14.51 4.36 -1.60
C GLY A 15 13.16 4.20 -2.29
N VAL A 16 13.20 4.17 -3.62
CA VAL A 16 12.04 3.73 -4.41
C VAL A 16 11.99 2.20 -4.36
N GLU A 17 10.91 1.67 -3.81
CA GLU A 17 10.70 0.22 -3.67
C GLU A 17 9.44 -0.21 -4.43
N GLU A 18 9.51 -1.40 -5.03
CA GLU A 18 8.40 -2.06 -5.71
C GLU A 18 8.29 -3.51 -5.22
N MET A 19 7.08 -3.92 -4.89
CA MET A 19 6.73 -5.28 -4.51
C MET A 19 5.65 -5.81 -5.45
N ASN A 20 6.01 -6.84 -6.20
CA ASN A 20 5.08 -7.57 -7.07
C ASN A 20 4.36 -8.66 -6.28
N LEU A 21 3.04 -8.61 -6.28
CA LEU A 21 2.12 -9.53 -5.59
C LEU A 21 1.35 -10.39 -6.60
N GLU A 22 1.87 -10.47 -7.82
CA GLU A 22 1.22 -10.96 -9.04
C GLU A 22 0.93 -12.47 -8.96
N ASN A 23 -0.10 -12.90 -8.22
CA ASN A 23 -0.75 -14.22 -8.31
C ASN A 23 -2.00 -14.31 -7.41
N GLU A 24 -3.09 -14.85 -7.96
CA GLU A 24 -4.41 -14.91 -7.28
C GLU A 24 -4.48 -15.95 -6.13
N HIS A 25 -3.49 -16.85 -6.05
CA HIS A 25 -3.49 -17.98 -5.11
C HIS A 25 -2.23 -18.07 -4.25
N ASP A 26 -1.35 -17.06 -4.32
CA ASP A 26 -0.08 -17.12 -3.62
C ASP A 26 -0.18 -16.55 -2.20
N HIS A 27 0.42 -17.27 -1.26
CA HIS A 27 0.69 -16.76 0.07
C HIS A 27 1.98 -15.96 0.04
N VAL A 28 1.89 -14.65 0.31
CA VAL A 28 3.08 -13.82 0.51
C VAL A 28 3.55 -13.97 1.96
N ILE A 29 4.84 -14.21 2.19
CA ILE A 29 5.43 -14.15 3.52
C ILE A 29 6.50 -13.07 3.51
N ILE A 30 6.32 -12.06 4.36
CA ILE A 30 7.30 -11.01 4.59
C ILE A 30 8.08 -11.36 5.85
N THR A 31 9.30 -11.89 5.67
CA THR A 31 10.21 -12.24 6.78
C THR A 31 11.48 -11.39 6.74
N GLY A 32 12.17 -11.31 7.87
CA GLY A 32 13.38 -10.52 8.04
C GLY A 32 13.64 -10.17 9.51
N PRO A 33 14.87 -9.75 9.85
CA PRO A 33 15.22 -9.31 11.20
C PRO A 33 14.34 -8.18 11.74
N ASN A 34 14.40 -7.96 13.05
CA ASN A 34 13.81 -6.77 13.66
C ASN A 34 14.46 -5.51 13.08
N GLY A 35 13.64 -4.48 12.82
CA GLY A 35 14.12 -3.24 12.20
C GLY A 35 14.23 -3.25 10.67
N THR A 36 14.02 -4.39 9.99
CA THR A 36 14.03 -4.44 8.50
C THR A 36 12.76 -3.87 7.85
N GLY A 37 11.85 -3.30 8.64
CA GLY A 37 10.65 -2.59 8.21
C GLY A 37 9.57 -3.42 7.51
N LYS A 38 9.44 -4.70 7.88
CA LYS A 38 8.28 -5.55 7.51
C LYS A 38 6.94 -4.87 7.81
N SER A 39 6.81 -4.29 9.00
CA SER A 39 5.61 -3.54 9.39
C SER A 39 5.41 -2.26 8.58
N THR A 40 6.49 -1.66 8.08
CA THR A 40 6.42 -0.48 7.20
C THR A 40 5.66 -0.80 5.91
N ILE A 41 5.84 -1.99 5.34
CA ILE A 41 5.10 -2.43 4.15
C ILE A 41 3.59 -2.48 4.43
N SER A 42 3.17 -3.07 5.57
CA SER A 42 1.77 -3.08 5.98
C SER A 42 1.23 -1.67 6.25
N PHE A 43 2.05 -0.79 6.81
CA PHE A 43 1.67 0.61 7.00
C PHE A 43 1.49 1.33 5.67
N CYS A 44 2.32 1.06 4.65
CA CYS A 44 2.13 1.61 3.32
C CYS A 44 0.80 1.17 2.70
N MET A 45 0.48 -0.14 2.78
CA MET A 45 -0.81 -0.67 2.31
C MET A 45 -2.00 -0.04 3.05
N GLY A 46 -1.91 0.12 4.37
CA GLY A 46 -2.96 0.78 5.15
C GLY A 46 -3.07 2.28 4.87
N ALA A 47 -1.95 2.98 4.69
CA ALA A 47 -1.91 4.42 4.46
C ALA A 47 -2.61 4.81 3.16
N VAL A 48 -2.29 4.14 2.06
CA VAL A 48 -2.89 4.43 0.74
C VAL A 48 -4.40 4.16 0.72
N LEU A 49 -4.87 3.20 1.52
CA LEU A 49 -6.30 2.91 1.71
C LEU A 49 -6.95 3.78 2.80
N ARG A 50 -6.23 4.75 3.39
CA ARG A 50 -6.70 5.60 4.49
C ARG A 50 -7.17 4.80 5.71
N SER A 51 -6.47 3.74 6.07
CA SER A 51 -6.76 2.99 7.30
C SER A 51 -6.75 3.93 8.52
N SER A 52 -7.68 3.69 9.44
CA SER A 52 -7.74 4.40 10.72
C SER A 52 -6.60 4.03 11.67
N LYS A 53 -5.89 2.94 11.37
CA LYS A 53 -4.86 2.34 12.21
C LYS A 53 -3.44 2.77 11.86
N VAL A 54 -3.27 3.48 10.73
CA VAL A 54 -1.97 3.97 10.28
C VAL A 54 -1.85 5.44 10.60
N ASP A 55 -0.80 5.77 11.34
CA ASP A 55 -0.33 7.15 11.50
C ASP A 55 0.59 7.51 10.33
N ILE A 56 0.27 8.59 9.62
CA ILE A 56 1.02 9.04 8.43
C ILE A 56 2.32 9.73 8.85
N ASP A 57 2.34 10.44 9.98
CA ASP A 57 3.56 11.05 10.51
C ASP A 57 4.63 9.98 10.79
N GLY A 58 4.21 8.81 11.30
CA GLY A 58 5.08 7.65 11.53
C GLY A 58 5.71 7.00 10.29
N LEU A 59 5.34 7.46 9.07
CA LEU A 59 5.95 7.04 7.81
C LEU A 59 7.12 7.95 7.39
N LYS A 60 7.24 9.14 7.98
CA LYS A 60 8.35 10.06 7.71
C LYS A 60 9.65 9.54 8.32
N SER A 61 10.78 9.77 7.64
CA SER A 61 12.09 9.49 8.24
C SER A 61 12.38 10.44 9.40
N GLN A 62 12.92 9.90 10.49
CA GLN A 62 13.46 10.70 11.61
C GLN A 62 14.77 11.39 11.25
N ASN A 63 15.44 10.94 10.18
CA ASN A 63 16.71 11.51 9.70
C ASN A 63 16.49 12.68 8.74
N LEU A 64 15.25 13.01 8.39
CA LEU A 64 14.97 14.12 7.49
C LEU A 64 15.26 15.45 8.21
N PRO A 65 16.12 16.33 7.65
CA PRO A 65 16.37 17.65 8.20
C PRO A 65 15.07 18.46 8.35
N VAL A 66 15.00 19.29 9.40
CA VAL A 66 13.82 20.10 9.72
C VAL A 66 13.48 21.08 8.60
N ASP A 67 14.50 21.52 7.84
CA ASP A 67 14.36 22.48 6.75
C ASP A 67 14.10 21.82 5.39
N GLN A 68 14.00 20.49 5.34
CA GLN A 68 13.74 19.75 4.11
C GLN A 68 12.26 19.37 3.98
N THR A 69 11.71 19.59 2.79
CA THR A 69 10.37 19.15 2.43
C THR A 69 10.32 17.62 2.36
N TRP A 70 9.35 17.03 3.05
CA TRP A 70 9.06 15.61 2.91
C TRP A 70 8.12 15.39 1.72
N HIS A 71 8.55 14.57 0.77
CA HIS A 71 7.70 14.07 -0.31
C HIS A 71 7.68 12.54 -0.23
N ALA A 72 6.49 11.97 -0.17
CA ALA A 72 6.31 10.53 -0.26
C ALA A 72 5.18 10.17 -1.23
N GLN A 73 5.34 9.04 -1.90
CA GLN A 73 4.32 8.47 -2.76
C GLN A 73 4.15 7.00 -2.44
N ILE A 74 2.90 6.55 -2.36
CA ILE A 74 2.54 5.14 -2.27
C ILE A 74 1.53 4.84 -3.38
N ARG A 75 1.75 3.77 -4.13
CA ARG A 75 0.84 3.28 -5.16
C ARG A 75 0.50 1.83 -4.87
N PHE A 76 -0.79 1.51 -4.91
CA PHE A 76 -1.25 0.17 -4.65
C PHE A 76 -2.25 -0.25 -5.72
N LEU A 77 -1.76 -1.10 -6.61
CA LEU A 77 -2.47 -1.62 -7.76
C LEU A 77 -3.23 -2.89 -7.38
N PHE A 78 -4.47 -2.95 -7.82
CA PHE A 78 -5.35 -4.08 -7.71
C PHE A 78 -5.75 -4.56 -9.10
N LYS A 79 -5.88 -5.88 -9.25
CA LYS A 79 -6.46 -6.51 -10.41
C LYS A 79 -7.93 -6.85 -10.12
N ASN A 80 -8.84 -6.36 -10.95
CA ASN A 80 -10.29 -6.51 -10.82
C ASN A 80 -10.79 -7.84 -11.42
N VAL A 81 -10.39 -8.93 -10.78
CA VAL A 81 -10.70 -10.30 -11.20
C VAL A 81 -11.27 -11.11 -10.03
N GLY A 82 -11.74 -12.32 -10.35
CA GLY A 82 -12.31 -13.27 -9.41
C GLY A 82 -13.75 -12.99 -9.00
N TYR A 83 -14.23 -13.74 -8.00
CA TYR A 83 -15.62 -13.67 -7.51
C TYR A 83 -16.01 -12.30 -6.91
N SER A 84 -15.02 -11.52 -6.49
CA SER A 84 -15.21 -10.17 -5.95
C SER A 84 -14.98 -9.07 -6.98
N ARG A 85 -15.07 -9.38 -8.28
CA ARG A 85 -15.00 -8.36 -9.33
C ARG A 85 -16.12 -7.34 -9.18
N ILE A 86 -15.82 -6.11 -9.55
CA ILE A 86 -16.77 -5.00 -9.60
C ILE A 86 -16.94 -4.55 -11.04
N ASP A 87 -17.96 -3.74 -11.29
CA ASP A 87 -18.15 -3.07 -12.58
C ASP A 87 -17.19 -1.88 -12.69
N ALA A 88 -15.94 -2.17 -13.08
CA ALA A 88 -14.84 -1.24 -13.25
C ALA A 88 -13.76 -1.85 -14.17
N PRO A 89 -12.79 -1.06 -14.66
CA PRO A 89 -11.69 -1.57 -15.48
C PRO A 89 -10.86 -2.69 -14.82
N LEU A 90 -10.06 -3.40 -15.62
CA LEU A 90 -9.27 -4.54 -15.16
C LEU A 90 -8.26 -4.18 -14.07
N TYR A 91 -7.65 -3.00 -14.14
CA TYR A 91 -6.66 -2.53 -13.18
C TYR A 91 -7.14 -1.25 -12.51
N ILE A 92 -6.99 -1.22 -11.19
CA ILE A 92 -7.38 -0.08 -10.36
C ILE A 92 -6.20 0.21 -9.43
N GLU A 93 -5.67 1.42 -9.50
CA GLU A 93 -4.56 1.88 -8.68
C GLU A 93 -4.98 2.99 -7.72
N PHE A 94 -4.74 2.74 -6.45
CA PHE A 94 -4.88 3.75 -5.41
C PHE A 94 -3.53 4.40 -5.18
N ARG A 95 -3.48 5.73 -5.25
CA ARG A 95 -2.25 6.50 -4.99
C ARG A 95 -2.45 7.42 -3.79
N LEU A 96 -1.42 7.52 -2.97
CA LEU A 96 -1.29 8.50 -1.90
C LEU A 96 -0.03 9.32 -2.14
N TYR A 97 -0.19 10.64 -2.15
CA TYR A 97 0.90 11.60 -2.11
C TYR A 97 0.87 12.30 -0.75
N CYS A 98 2.03 12.33 -0.10
CA CYS A 98 2.26 13.09 1.11
C CYS A 98 3.26 14.20 0.81
N GLU A 99 2.93 15.41 1.22
CA GLU A 99 3.83 16.55 1.16
C GLU A 99 3.82 17.28 2.49
N GLN A 100 5.00 17.53 3.04
CA GLN A 100 5.14 18.36 4.23
C GLN A 100 6.27 19.38 4.02
N LEU A 101 5.88 20.63 3.80
CA LEU A 101 6.80 21.75 3.80
C LEU A 101 7.33 22.00 5.24
N PRO A 102 8.54 22.56 5.38
CA PRO A 102 9.08 22.92 6.70
C PRO A 102 8.07 23.75 7.51
N LYS A 103 7.85 23.33 8.76
CA LYS A 103 6.93 24.00 9.72
C LYS A 103 5.46 24.06 9.28
N GLN A 104 5.06 23.30 8.26
CA GLN A 104 3.66 23.17 7.83
C GLN A 104 3.09 21.79 8.18
N PRO A 105 1.76 21.66 8.36
CA PRO A 105 1.12 20.36 8.48
C PRO A 105 1.26 19.54 7.20
N ILE A 106 1.22 18.21 7.33
CA ILE A 106 1.27 17.31 6.18
C ILE A 106 0.01 17.50 5.33
N LYS A 107 0.20 17.70 4.03
CA LYS A 107 -0.85 17.68 3.02
C LYS A 107 -0.92 16.28 2.40
N LEU A 108 -2.12 15.72 2.36
CA LEU A 108 -2.38 14.42 1.76
C LEU A 108 -3.25 14.59 0.51
N ARG A 109 -2.90 13.84 -0.53
CA ARG A 109 -3.70 13.73 -1.74
C ARG A 109 -3.88 12.27 -2.09
N TYR A 110 -5.13 11.84 -2.17
CA TYR A 110 -5.51 10.51 -2.62
C TYR A 110 -5.97 10.60 -4.06
N GLU A 111 -5.54 9.67 -4.89
CA GLU A 111 -5.98 9.56 -6.28
C GLU A 111 -6.37 8.13 -6.58
N ILE A 112 -7.37 7.98 -7.44
CA ILE A 112 -7.78 6.69 -7.99
C ILE A 112 -7.53 6.76 -9.49
N HIS A 113 -6.76 5.81 -9.98
CA HIS A 113 -6.50 5.61 -11.39
C HIS A 113 -7.07 4.26 -11.81
N ASP A 114 -7.67 4.16 -12.97
CA ASP A 114 -8.18 2.89 -13.49
C ASP A 114 -7.95 2.77 -15.01
N GLY A 115 -7.93 1.53 -15.50
CA GLY A 115 -7.71 1.22 -16.91
C GLY A 115 -7.62 -0.29 -17.16
N ASP A 116 -7.70 -0.69 -18.43
CA ASP A 116 -7.59 -2.10 -18.81
C ASP A 116 -6.13 -2.56 -19.02
N GLU A 117 -5.21 -1.61 -19.19
CA GLU A 117 -3.78 -1.84 -19.28
C GLU A 117 -3.02 -1.12 -18.14
N ILE A 118 -2.01 -1.78 -17.57
CA ILE A 118 -1.24 -1.25 -16.43
C ILE A 118 -0.50 0.05 -16.80
N ASP A 119 -0.07 0.18 -18.05
CA ASP A 119 0.69 1.34 -18.53
C ASP A 119 -0.21 2.52 -18.95
N GLN A 120 -1.53 2.31 -19.02
CA GLN A 120 -2.50 3.29 -19.51
C GLN A 120 -3.60 3.59 -18.48
N LEU A 121 -3.23 3.70 -17.20
CA LEU A 121 -4.17 4.05 -16.15
C LEU A 121 -4.51 5.54 -16.19
N GLU A 122 -5.80 5.87 -16.27
CA GLU A 122 -6.28 7.25 -16.31
C GLU A 122 -6.69 7.74 -14.91
N LEU A 123 -6.45 9.03 -14.63
CA LEU A 123 -6.88 9.63 -13.37
C LEU A 123 -8.40 9.76 -13.36
N ARG A 124 -9.04 9.00 -12.48
CA ARG A 124 -10.50 9.04 -12.33
C ARG A 124 -10.96 10.08 -11.33
N GLN A 125 -10.33 10.11 -10.16
CA GLN A 125 -10.76 10.99 -9.08
C GLN A 125 -9.61 11.37 -8.16
N THR A 126 -9.66 12.58 -7.61
CA THR A 126 -8.72 13.12 -6.63
C THR A 126 -9.47 13.54 -5.38
N TYR A 127 -8.91 13.26 -4.21
CA TYR A 127 -9.46 13.65 -2.91
C TYR A 127 -8.40 14.37 -2.08
N ARG A 128 -8.80 15.51 -1.50
CA ARG A 128 -7.94 16.39 -0.68
C ARG A 128 -8.71 16.91 0.52
N SER A 129 -8.01 17.38 1.55
CA SER A 129 -8.66 18.11 2.64
C SER A 129 -9.20 19.45 2.13
N GLY A 130 -10.43 19.80 2.50
CA GLY A 130 -11.03 21.10 2.19
C GLY A 130 -11.47 21.29 0.74
N ASP A 131 -11.63 20.20 -0.04
CA ASP A 131 -12.12 20.31 -1.41
C ASP A 131 -13.58 20.80 -1.44
N VAL A 132 -13.82 21.89 -2.20
CA VAL A 132 -15.12 22.56 -2.39
C VAL A 132 -16.15 21.61 -3.01
N ASN A 133 -15.70 20.64 -3.81
CA ASN A 133 -16.55 19.68 -4.51
C ASN A 133 -16.95 18.46 -3.66
N LYS A 134 -16.80 18.51 -2.34
CA LYS A 134 -17.08 17.40 -1.39
C LYS A 134 -16.21 16.14 -1.60
N ASN A 135 -15.17 16.19 -2.43
CA ASN A 135 -14.17 15.13 -2.60
C ASN A 135 -13.15 15.13 -1.45
N ASN A 136 -13.65 14.90 -0.25
CA ASN A 136 -12.86 14.86 0.98
C ASN A 136 -12.45 13.42 1.33
N TYR A 137 -11.65 13.27 2.40
CA TYR A 137 -11.16 11.97 2.85
C TYR A 137 -12.29 11.01 3.27
N SER A 138 -13.42 11.51 3.76
CA SER A 138 -14.58 10.69 4.11
C SER A 138 -15.30 10.17 2.86
N ALA A 139 -15.31 10.95 1.77
CA ALA A 139 -15.78 10.48 0.46
C ALA A 139 -14.86 9.36 -0.07
N TYR A 140 -13.54 9.55 0.00
CA TYR A 140 -12.57 8.52 -0.40
C TYR A 140 -12.80 7.19 0.34
N LYS A 141 -12.91 7.22 1.68
CA LYS A 141 -13.20 6.01 2.48
C LYS A 141 -14.51 5.33 2.08
N ARG A 142 -15.57 6.11 1.85
CA ARG A 142 -16.86 5.57 1.42
C ARG A 142 -16.76 4.92 0.05
N GLU A 143 -16.03 5.54 -0.88
CA GLU A 143 -15.87 4.97 -2.21
C GLU A 143 -15.09 3.65 -2.18
N LEU A 144 -14.01 3.58 -1.39
CA LEU A 144 -13.29 2.32 -1.13
C LEU A 144 -14.23 1.22 -0.63
N GLN A 145 -15.07 1.51 0.37
CA GLN A 145 -15.94 0.52 1.00
C GLN A 145 -17.12 0.09 0.13
N PHE A 146 -17.82 1.04 -0.48
CA PHE A 146 -19.09 0.78 -1.15
C PHE A 146 -18.91 0.43 -2.63
N LYS A 147 -18.05 1.13 -3.35
CA LYS A 147 -17.82 0.90 -4.78
C LYS A 147 -16.76 -0.18 -4.99
N TYR A 148 -15.61 0.00 -4.36
CA TYR A 148 -14.48 -0.91 -4.52
C TYR A 148 -14.53 -2.14 -3.59
N LYS A 149 -15.46 -2.19 -2.63
CA LYS A 149 -15.59 -3.30 -1.66
C LYS A 149 -14.28 -3.58 -0.90
N ILE A 150 -13.43 -2.57 -0.73
CA ILE A 150 -12.19 -2.61 0.05
C ILE A 150 -12.48 -2.08 1.45
N HIS A 151 -12.17 -2.87 2.47
CA HIS A 151 -12.17 -2.39 3.85
C HIS A 151 -10.75 -1.98 4.27
N PRO A 152 -10.45 -0.68 4.47
CA PRO A 152 -9.10 -0.19 4.71
C PRO A 152 -8.35 -0.86 5.86
N ASP A 153 -9.06 -1.15 6.96
CA ASP A 153 -8.44 -1.65 8.19
C ASP A 153 -8.07 -3.14 8.12
N LEU A 154 -8.61 -3.90 7.15
CA LEU A 154 -8.24 -5.31 6.98
C LEU A 154 -6.79 -5.47 6.50
N TYR A 155 -6.28 -4.49 5.76
CA TYR A 155 -4.90 -4.49 5.26
C TYR A 155 -3.87 -4.09 6.32
N TYR A 156 -4.32 -3.49 7.44
CA TYR A 156 -3.47 -3.19 8.60
C TYR A 156 -3.29 -4.40 9.54
N LEU A 157 -4.31 -5.25 9.68
CA LEU A 157 -4.32 -6.38 10.62
C LEU A 157 -3.31 -7.50 10.30
N ILE A 158 -2.58 -7.39 9.19
CA ILE A 158 -1.59 -8.37 8.73
C ILE A 158 -0.35 -8.46 9.68
N CYS A 159 -0.10 -7.47 10.54
CA CYS A 159 1.09 -7.44 11.42
C CYS A 159 0.80 -7.52 12.94
N GLY A 160 -0.45 -7.72 13.36
CA GLY A 160 -0.86 -7.56 14.76
C GLY A 160 -0.82 -8.80 15.64
N ILE A 161 0.23 -9.62 15.67
CA ILE A 161 0.43 -10.60 16.77
C ILE A 161 1.89 -10.62 17.24
N SER A 162 2.04 -10.33 18.53
CA SER A 162 3.23 -10.35 19.37
C SER A 162 4.01 -11.68 19.33
N LYS A 163 5.34 -11.57 19.29
CA LYS A 163 6.38 -12.53 19.76
C LYS A 163 5.99 -14.02 19.73
N ARG A 164 6.00 -14.66 18.55
CA ARG A 164 6.45 -16.07 18.33
C ARG A 164 6.05 -16.70 16.98
N SER A 165 5.28 -16.04 16.13
CA SER A 165 4.66 -16.74 15.01
C SER A 165 5.18 -16.28 13.64
N ILE A 166 5.58 -17.25 12.83
CA ILE A 166 5.71 -17.12 11.37
C ILE A 166 4.35 -16.67 10.83
N ASN A 167 4.30 -15.50 10.20
CA ASN A 167 3.06 -14.97 9.62
C ASN A 167 2.85 -15.54 8.20
N LEU A 168 1.85 -16.41 8.06
CA LEU A 168 1.23 -16.72 6.77
C LEU A 168 0.24 -15.60 6.43
N LEU A 169 0.36 -14.92 5.28
CA LEU A 169 -0.76 -14.15 4.74
C LEU A 169 -1.85 -15.15 4.33
N ARG A 170 -2.83 -15.41 5.19
CA ARG A 170 -4.01 -16.21 4.82
C ARG A 170 -5.06 -15.28 4.21
N TRP A 171 -5.05 -15.13 2.89
CA TRP A 171 -6.21 -14.62 2.16
C TRP A 171 -7.33 -15.64 2.28
N CYS A 172 -8.19 -15.47 3.29
CA CYS A 172 -9.31 -16.38 3.52
C CYS A 172 -10.47 -16.00 2.57
N GLN A 173 -10.32 -16.31 1.28
CA GLN A 173 -11.48 -16.81 0.54
C GLN A 173 -11.55 -18.30 0.80
N ARG A 174 -12.71 -18.75 1.29
CA ARG A 174 -12.98 -20.14 1.62
C ARG A 174 -13.06 -20.94 0.32
N SER A 175 -11.92 -21.38 -0.20
CA SER A 175 -11.84 -22.36 -1.29
C SER A 175 -10.75 -23.36 -0.92
N GLY A 176 -11.19 -24.60 -0.65
CA GLY A 176 -10.31 -25.69 -0.25
C GLY A 176 -9.52 -26.19 -1.46
N SER A 177 -8.19 -26.12 -1.39
CA SER A 177 -7.24 -27.12 -1.91
C SER A 177 -5.81 -26.56 -1.83
N GLY A 178 -4.87 -27.36 -1.27
CA GLY A 178 -3.41 -27.33 -1.51
C GLY A 178 -2.61 -26.03 -1.31
N TYR A 179 -1.73 -25.99 -0.31
CA TYR A 179 -0.85 -24.85 -0.02
C TYR A 179 0.55 -24.98 -0.65
N LEU A 180 0.99 -23.96 -1.40
CA LEU A 180 2.39 -23.76 -1.79
C LEU A 180 2.88 -22.46 -1.11
N VAL A 181 3.96 -22.54 -0.34
CA VAL A 181 4.49 -21.44 0.49
C VAL A 181 5.67 -20.80 -0.24
N LYS A 182 5.61 -19.49 -0.52
CA LYS A 182 6.71 -18.74 -1.14
C LYS A 182 7.33 -17.78 -0.11
N CYS A 183 8.57 -18.05 0.27
CA CYS A 183 9.33 -17.24 1.22
C CYS A 183 10.09 -16.12 0.48
N MET A 184 9.84 -14.85 0.81
CA MET A 184 10.70 -13.75 0.40
C MET A 184 11.64 -13.37 1.56
N GLU A 185 12.95 -13.45 1.32
CA GLU A 185 13.99 -13.23 2.31
C GLU A 185 14.62 -11.82 2.13
N SER A 186 14.51 -10.95 3.14
CA SER A 186 15.15 -9.63 3.08
C SER A 186 16.65 -9.73 3.35
N LYS A 187 17.51 -9.43 2.36
CA LYS A 187 18.95 -9.29 2.59
C LYS A 187 19.28 -7.90 3.17
N LYS A 188 20.20 -7.89 4.14
CA LYS A 188 20.70 -6.68 4.84
C LYS A 188 21.25 -5.65 3.84
N PHE A 189 20.80 -4.39 3.93
CA PHE A 189 21.22 -3.31 3.02
C PHE A 189 22.64 -2.80 3.33
N ARG A 190 23.51 -2.80 2.31
CA ARG A 190 24.60 -1.81 2.15
C ARG A 190 24.15 -0.81 1.09
N LYS A 191 24.45 0.47 1.34
CA LYS A 191 24.17 1.62 0.46
C LYS A 191 24.66 1.34 -0.96
N THR A 192 23.75 1.11 -1.90
CA THR A 192 23.74 1.54 -3.32
C THR A 192 22.89 0.60 -4.18
N GLY A 193 21.98 1.18 -4.97
CA GLY A 193 21.49 0.60 -6.23
C GLY A 193 20.29 -0.35 -6.14
N LYS A 194 19.17 0.08 -6.74
CA LYS A 194 17.94 -0.65 -7.11
C LYS A 194 17.88 -2.15 -6.72
N GLN A 195 16.95 -2.49 -5.82
CA GLN A 195 16.51 -3.88 -5.63
C GLN A 195 15.41 -4.21 -6.65
N VAL A 196 15.59 -5.31 -7.38
CA VAL A 196 14.49 -6.04 -8.02
C VAL A 196 14.31 -7.28 -7.16
N TRP A 197 13.15 -7.41 -6.51
CA TRP A 197 12.77 -8.60 -5.78
C TRP A 197 12.53 -9.72 -6.79
N LYS A 198 13.54 -10.55 -7.06
CA LYS A 198 13.39 -11.75 -7.89
C LYS A 198 12.90 -12.91 -7.04
N LEU A 199 11.93 -13.62 -7.61
CA LEU A 199 11.34 -14.88 -7.16
C LEU A 199 12.40 -15.97 -6.97
#